data_AF-A0A917QPZ9-F1
#
_entry.id   AF-A0A917QPZ9-F1
#
_cell.length_a   1.000
_cell.length_b   1.000
_cell.length_c   1.000
_cell.angle_alpha   90.00
_cell.angle_beta   90.00
_cell.angle_gamma   90.00
#
_symmetry.space_group_name_H-M   'P 1'
#
loop_
_entity.id
_entity.type
_entity.pdbx_description
1 polymer ?
#
loop_
_entity_poly.entity_id
_entity_poly.type
_entity_poly.pdbx_seq_one_letter_code
_entity_poly.pdbx_strand_id
1 'polypeptide(L)'
;MREVISAPDWNRDPGNTTTAMVVTVTDHVAALPHRWWGRALVWNPEMRGPATTFRWDLLSGIADAADADRIAEALFSVVRDEAALYFVPEASLLTANLLLAAVRGGRTLTDVLDWIHTGDLREPYRLLDMSGEDGPTADLDTFREAPAGEQAAIWAVARQAMLPLDYGPILAALGAHAGAGSTIEQLPVLGAGALAAHREIFVVEVPGTRSAGVAAALRAELLLAAHEAGLSTHVVNIGTERRSA
;
A
#
# COMPACT_ATOMS: atom_id res chain seq x y z
N MET A 1 4.05 32.37 12.98
CA MET A 1 5.30 32.60 12.25
C MET A 1 5.91 31.22 12.01
N ARG A 2 5.79 30.66 10.79
CA ARG A 2 6.24 29.31 10.46
C ARG A 2 7.40 29.47 9.47
N GLU A 3 8.61 29.15 9.92
CA GLU A 3 9.79 29.12 9.05
C GLU A 3 9.68 27.94 8.10
N VAL A 4 9.75 28.23 6.80
CA VAL A 4 9.95 27.26 5.73
C VAL A 4 11.31 27.59 5.16
N ILE A 5 12.29 26.72 5.43
CA ILE A 5 13.65 26.84 4.90
C ILE A 5 13.69 25.97 3.64
N SER A 6 13.75 26.60 2.48
CA SER A 6 14.15 25.95 1.24
C SER A 6 15.68 25.82 1.22
N ALA A 7 16.25 24.68 0.84
CA ALA A 7 17.62 24.66 0.35
C ALA A 7 17.91 23.48 -0.61
N PRO A 8 18.82 23.69 -1.56
CA PRO A 8 19.13 22.81 -2.68
C PRO A 8 20.32 21.88 -2.38
N ASP A 9 20.50 20.90 -3.28
CA ASP A 9 21.70 20.08 -3.48
C ASP A 9 22.18 19.18 -2.33
N TRP A 10 22.09 17.87 -2.61
CA TRP A 10 22.71 16.79 -1.85
C TRP A 10 24.24 16.96 -1.82
N ASN A 11 24.74 17.65 -0.80
CA ASN A 11 26.14 17.64 -0.45
C ASN A 11 26.29 17.09 0.97
N ARG A 12 27.26 16.19 1.16
CA ARG A 12 27.59 15.66 2.50
C ARG A 12 27.85 16.84 3.43
N ASP A 13 27.02 16.97 4.47
CA ASP A 13 27.14 18.00 5.50
C ASP A 13 28.44 17.76 6.32
N PRO A 14 29.46 18.63 6.22
CA PRO A 14 30.69 18.49 6.99
C PRO A 14 30.56 19.05 8.43
N GLY A 15 29.36 19.51 8.84
CA GLY A 15 29.18 20.29 10.07
C GLY A 15 28.07 19.82 11.01
N ASN A 16 27.25 18.83 10.62
CA ASN A 16 26.14 18.32 11.45
C ASN A 16 25.13 19.44 11.85
N THR A 17 24.90 20.41 10.97
CA THR A 17 24.05 21.58 11.21
C THR A 17 22.62 21.44 10.68
N THR A 18 22.32 20.35 9.98
CA THR A 18 21.00 20.14 9.36
C THR A 18 19.95 19.69 10.39
N THR A 19 18.97 20.55 10.73
CA THR A 19 17.90 20.31 11.73
C THR A 19 16.64 19.61 11.21
N ALA A 20 16.54 19.37 9.89
CA ALA A 20 15.38 18.73 9.28
C ALA A 20 15.71 18.04 7.94
N MET A 21 15.07 16.91 7.65
CA MET A 21 15.27 16.17 6.39
C MET A 21 14.27 16.70 5.38
N VAL A 22 14.76 17.30 4.32
CA VAL A 22 13.91 17.79 3.24
C VAL A 22 13.60 16.63 2.30
N VAL A 23 12.32 16.40 2.06
CA VAL A 23 11.83 15.37 1.16
C VAL A 23 11.02 16.03 0.05
N THR A 24 11.33 15.67 -1.20
CA THR A 24 10.67 16.18 -2.39
C THR A 24 9.93 15.07 -3.11
N VAL A 25 8.68 15.32 -3.50
CA VAL A 25 7.82 14.39 -4.28
C VAL A 25 7.17 15.16 -5.41
N THR A 26 7.62 14.95 -6.65
CA THR A 26 7.14 15.73 -7.79
C THR A 26 7.32 17.24 -7.50
N ASP A 27 6.23 17.99 -7.31
CA ASP A 27 6.20 19.42 -6.95
C ASP A 27 5.82 19.64 -5.47
N HIS A 28 6.08 18.68 -4.57
CA HIS A 28 5.75 18.75 -3.15
C HIS A 28 7.01 18.65 -2.28
N VAL A 29 7.12 19.47 -1.22
CA VAL A 29 8.27 19.45 -0.30
C VAL A 29 7.82 19.42 1.16
N ALA A 30 8.49 18.59 1.97
CA ALA A 30 8.34 18.58 3.42
C ALA A 30 9.71 18.55 4.12
N ALA A 31 9.83 19.33 5.18
CA ALA A 31 10.94 19.23 6.13
C ALA A 31 10.50 18.34 7.31
N LEU A 32 11.05 17.13 7.39
CA LEU A 32 10.81 16.19 8.49
C LEU A 32 11.75 16.52 9.67
N PRO A 33 11.24 16.71 10.90
CA PRO A 33 12.07 17.01 12.07
C PRO A 33 13.20 16.00 12.30
N HIS A 34 14.39 16.46 12.71
CA HIS A 34 15.54 15.60 13.01
C HIS A 34 15.24 14.49 14.04
N ARG A 35 14.30 14.71 14.97
CA ARG A 35 13.89 13.67 15.94
C ARG A 35 13.32 12.40 15.28
N TRP A 36 12.89 12.48 14.02
CA TRP A 36 12.36 11.34 13.26
C TRP A 36 13.46 10.55 12.54
N TRP A 37 14.69 11.05 12.54
CA TRP A 37 15.80 10.40 11.84
C TRP A 37 16.28 9.15 12.57
N GLY A 38 16.21 8.01 11.89
CA GLY A 38 16.80 6.73 12.34
C GLY A 38 16.17 6.10 13.60
N ARG A 39 15.13 6.71 14.18
CA ARG A 39 14.47 6.24 15.43
C ARG A 39 12.96 6.05 15.30
N ALA A 40 12.31 6.73 14.35
CA ALA A 40 10.87 6.69 14.18
C ALA A 40 10.49 5.86 12.95
N LEU A 41 9.40 5.09 13.03
CA LEU A 41 8.81 4.44 11.87
C LEU A 41 8.16 5.52 11.00
N VAL A 42 8.75 5.81 9.84
CA VAL A 42 8.17 6.67 8.81
C VAL A 42 7.81 5.81 7.60
N TRP A 43 6.56 5.94 7.14
CA TRP A 43 6.06 5.24 5.95
C TRP A 43 5.45 6.22 4.94
N ASN A 44 5.92 6.15 3.70
CA ASN A 44 5.31 6.79 2.55
C ASN A 44 5.37 5.86 1.32
N PRO A 45 4.23 5.44 0.77
CA PRO A 45 4.20 4.55 -0.39
C PRO A 45 4.50 5.26 -1.71
N GLU A 46 4.47 6.59 -1.74
CA GLU A 46 4.51 7.41 -2.96
C GLU A 46 5.91 8.01 -3.23
N MET A 47 6.88 7.80 -2.33
CA MET A 47 8.22 8.42 -2.40
C MET A 47 9.33 7.40 -2.66
N ARG A 48 10.24 7.73 -3.59
CA ARG A 48 11.56 7.06 -3.74
C ARG A 48 12.61 7.85 -2.94
N GLY A 49 12.97 7.42 -1.74
CA GLY A 49 14.01 8.14 -0.97
C GLY A 49 14.00 7.86 0.55
N PRO A 50 14.85 8.56 1.33
CA PRO A 50 15.14 8.27 2.75
C PRO A 50 13.95 8.51 3.72
N ALA A 51 12.77 8.79 3.19
CA ALA A 51 11.59 9.13 3.96
C ALA A 51 10.65 7.95 4.22
N THR A 52 10.94 6.79 3.65
CA THR A 52 10.42 5.51 4.12
C THR A 52 11.53 4.78 4.85
N THR A 53 11.23 4.35 6.08
CA THR A 53 12.20 3.69 6.98
C THR A 53 11.96 2.19 7.12
N PHE A 54 10.82 1.71 6.62
CA PHE A 54 10.44 0.32 6.60
C PHE A 54 9.48 0.06 5.44
N ARG A 55 9.40 -1.19 5.00
CA ARG A 55 8.41 -1.67 4.03
C ARG A 55 7.30 -2.33 4.82
N TRP A 56 6.05 -2.10 4.46
CA TRP A 56 4.92 -2.69 5.16
C TRP A 56 4.45 -3.96 4.45
N ASP A 57 4.39 -5.07 5.15
CA ASP A 57 3.70 -6.26 4.67
C ASP A 57 2.18 -6.11 4.86
N LEU A 58 1.48 -5.67 3.81
CA LEU A 58 0.02 -5.53 3.82
C LEU A 58 -0.69 -6.86 4.12
N LEU A 59 -0.16 -7.98 3.60
CA LEU A 59 -0.77 -9.30 3.75
C LEU A 59 -0.68 -9.81 5.20
N SER A 60 0.30 -9.34 5.97
CA SER A 60 0.39 -9.67 7.40
C SER A 60 -0.80 -9.17 8.25
N GLY A 61 -1.61 -8.25 7.71
CA GLY A 61 -2.83 -7.75 8.34
C GLY A 61 -4.07 -8.60 8.07
N ILE A 62 -3.94 -9.75 7.38
CA ILE A 62 -5.05 -10.62 7.03
C ILE A 62 -4.99 -11.89 7.87
N ALA A 63 -5.89 -12.01 8.86
CA ALA A 63 -6.05 -13.25 9.61
C ALA A 63 -7.09 -14.18 8.97
N ASP A 64 -8.16 -13.61 8.45
CA ASP A 64 -9.32 -14.30 7.90
C ASP A 64 -9.94 -13.57 6.69
N ALA A 65 -11.06 -14.08 6.19
CA ALA A 65 -11.78 -13.50 5.06
C ALA A 65 -12.29 -12.08 5.33
N ALA A 66 -12.69 -11.75 6.56
CA ALA A 66 -13.22 -10.43 6.88
C ALA A 66 -12.12 -9.35 6.81
N ASP A 67 -10.88 -9.68 7.20
CA ASP A 67 -9.74 -8.79 6.98
C ASP A 67 -9.43 -8.59 5.50
N ALA A 68 -9.49 -9.66 4.71
CA ALA A 68 -9.24 -9.60 3.27
C ALA A 68 -10.30 -8.74 2.56
N ASP A 69 -11.57 -8.90 2.92
CA ASP A 69 -12.69 -8.10 2.42
C ASP A 69 -12.48 -6.62 2.74
N ARG A 70 -12.19 -6.30 4.00
CA ARG A 70 -11.96 -4.93 4.46
C ARG A 70 -10.83 -4.25 3.67
N ILE A 71 -9.69 -4.93 3.49
CA ILE A 71 -8.57 -4.40 2.70
C ILE A 71 -8.97 -4.19 1.24
N ALA A 72 -9.66 -5.16 0.63
CA ALA A 72 -10.12 -5.02 -0.75
C ALA A 72 -11.10 -3.85 -0.89
N GLU A 73 -12.10 -3.75 -0.01
CA GLU A 73 -13.06 -2.64 0.01
C GLU A 73 -12.36 -1.28 0.13
N ALA A 74 -11.35 -1.17 1.00
CA ALA A 74 -10.54 0.04 1.14
C ALA A 74 -9.85 0.39 -0.18
N LEU A 75 -9.23 -0.58 -0.86
CA LEU A 75 -8.57 -0.39 -2.16
C LEU A 75 -9.55 0.01 -3.27
N PHE A 76 -10.79 -0.50 -3.24
CA PHE A 76 -11.82 -0.19 -4.24
C PHE A 76 -12.64 1.07 -3.91
N SER A 77 -12.56 1.58 -2.67
CA SER A 77 -13.28 2.77 -2.21
C SER A 77 -12.96 4.05 -3.00
N VAL A 78 -11.91 4.02 -3.82
CA VAL A 78 -11.42 5.16 -4.63
C VAL A 78 -11.88 5.11 -6.08
N VAL A 79 -12.56 4.02 -6.48
CA VAL A 79 -13.19 3.92 -7.81
C VAL A 79 -14.33 4.95 -7.87
N ARG A 80 -14.33 5.76 -8.94
CA ARG A 80 -15.30 6.84 -9.17
C ARG A 80 -15.97 6.78 -10.53
N ASP A 81 -15.55 5.86 -11.39
CA ASP A 81 -16.13 5.68 -12.71
C ASP A 81 -17.50 5.02 -12.59
N GLU A 82 -18.56 5.74 -12.95
CA GLU A 82 -19.95 5.28 -12.86
C GLU A 82 -20.19 3.97 -13.61
N ALA A 83 -19.52 3.75 -14.73
CA ALA A 83 -19.66 2.51 -15.49
C ALA A 83 -19.01 1.31 -14.77
N ALA A 84 -17.95 1.57 -13.99
CA ALA A 84 -17.25 0.56 -13.21
C ALA A 84 -17.96 0.25 -11.88
N LEU A 85 -18.67 1.22 -11.30
CA LEU A 85 -19.32 1.09 -9.99
C LEU A 85 -20.26 -0.11 -9.87
N TYR A 86 -20.89 -0.52 -10.97
CA TYR A 86 -21.77 -1.69 -10.99
C TYR A 86 -21.03 -2.99 -10.61
N PHE A 87 -19.78 -3.16 -11.06
CA PHE A 87 -18.99 -4.38 -10.83
C PHE A 87 -18.00 -4.25 -9.66
N VAL A 88 -18.00 -3.12 -8.95
CA VAL A 88 -17.10 -2.90 -7.81
C VAL A 88 -17.30 -3.94 -6.71
N PRO A 89 -18.53 -4.31 -6.29
CA PRO A 89 -18.73 -5.32 -5.25
C PRO A 89 -18.09 -6.66 -5.61
N GLU A 90 -18.34 -7.16 -6.81
CA GLU A 90 -17.82 -8.45 -7.27
C GLU A 90 -16.31 -8.42 -7.52
N ALA A 91 -15.78 -7.30 -8.04
CA ALA A 91 -14.35 -7.13 -8.24
C ALA A 91 -13.60 -6.99 -6.91
N SER A 92 -14.21 -6.35 -5.91
CA SER A 92 -13.67 -6.25 -4.56
C SER A 92 -13.66 -7.62 -3.88
N LEU A 93 -14.77 -8.37 -3.95
CA LEU A 93 -14.86 -9.72 -3.38
C LEU A 93 -13.85 -10.67 -4.05
N LEU A 94 -13.74 -10.62 -5.38
CA LEU A 94 -12.72 -11.37 -6.11
C LEU A 94 -11.32 -11.03 -5.58
N THR A 95 -11.01 -9.75 -5.42
CA THR A 95 -9.70 -9.31 -4.92
C THR A 95 -9.45 -9.76 -3.47
N ALA A 96 -10.46 -9.71 -2.60
CA ALA A 96 -10.37 -10.21 -1.24
C ALA A 96 -10.00 -11.70 -1.20
N ASN A 97 -10.70 -12.51 -2.01
CA ASN A 97 -10.42 -13.95 -2.12
C ASN A 97 -9.00 -14.23 -2.64
N LEU A 98 -8.48 -13.42 -3.57
CA LEU A 98 -7.10 -13.53 -4.04
C LEU A 98 -6.08 -13.15 -2.94
N LEU A 99 -6.35 -12.10 -2.16
CA LEU A 99 -5.49 -11.70 -1.04
C LEU A 99 -5.44 -12.80 0.03
N LEU A 100 -6.59 -13.36 0.39
CA LEU A 100 -6.68 -14.47 1.35
C LEU A 100 -5.96 -15.72 0.82
N ALA A 101 -6.14 -16.06 -0.45
CA ALA A 101 -5.43 -17.17 -1.10
C ALA A 101 -3.91 -16.99 -1.00
N ALA A 102 -3.42 -15.77 -1.20
CA ALA A 102 -2.01 -15.47 -1.08
C ALA A 102 -1.49 -15.69 0.35
N VAL A 103 -2.21 -15.21 1.35
CA VAL A 103 -1.87 -15.42 2.76
C VAL A 103 -1.80 -16.91 3.11
N ARG A 104 -2.83 -17.67 2.72
CA ARG A 104 -2.90 -19.12 2.96
C ARG A 104 -1.83 -19.91 2.21
N GLY A 105 -1.44 -19.46 1.03
CA GLY A 105 -0.39 -20.07 0.22
C GLY A 105 1.03 -19.58 0.47
N GLY A 106 1.23 -18.63 1.37
CA GLY A 106 2.53 -17.97 1.56
C GLY A 106 3.03 -17.27 0.29
N ARG A 107 2.12 -16.65 -0.46
CA ARG A 107 2.39 -15.85 -1.66
C ARG A 107 2.49 -14.38 -1.33
N THR A 108 3.03 -13.62 -2.27
CA THR A 108 3.28 -12.18 -2.15
C THR A 108 2.18 -11.37 -2.82
N LEU A 109 2.14 -10.06 -2.54
CA LEU A 109 1.26 -9.14 -3.25
C LEU A 109 1.57 -9.10 -4.76
N THR A 110 2.82 -9.36 -5.17
CA THR A 110 3.17 -9.49 -6.59
C THR A 110 2.45 -10.66 -7.25
N ASP A 111 2.36 -11.81 -6.58
CA ASP A 111 1.62 -12.96 -7.10
C ASP A 111 0.13 -12.63 -7.28
N VAL A 112 -0.46 -11.87 -6.34
CA VAL A 112 -1.85 -11.39 -6.44
C VAL A 112 -2.04 -10.48 -7.65
N LEU A 113 -1.15 -9.51 -7.86
CA LEU A 113 -1.20 -8.63 -9.02
C LEU A 113 -1.04 -9.44 -10.32
N ASP A 114 -0.16 -10.43 -10.35
CA ASP A 114 0.01 -11.31 -11.51
C ASP A 114 -1.26 -12.13 -11.80
N TRP A 115 -1.94 -12.67 -10.77
CA TRP A 115 -3.23 -13.34 -10.95
C TRP A 115 -4.30 -12.39 -11.51
N ILE A 116 -4.33 -11.14 -11.05
CA ILE A 116 -5.29 -10.12 -11.54
C ILE A 116 -5.00 -9.74 -13.00
N HIS A 117 -3.73 -9.55 -13.36
CA HIS A 117 -3.32 -9.21 -14.72
C HIS A 117 -3.61 -10.36 -15.69
N THR A 118 -3.26 -11.58 -15.32
CA THR A 118 -3.43 -12.78 -16.17
C THR A 118 -4.87 -13.30 -16.18
N GLY A 119 -5.65 -13.01 -15.14
CA GLY A 119 -6.97 -13.61 -14.92
C GLY A 119 -6.91 -15.10 -14.55
N ASP A 120 -5.77 -15.60 -14.07
CA ASP A 120 -5.59 -17.02 -13.72
C ASP A 120 -6.04 -17.31 -12.27
N LEU A 121 -7.15 -18.04 -12.13
CA LEU A 121 -7.71 -18.45 -10.83
C LEU A 121 -7.31 -19.86 -10.40
N ARG A 122 -6.48 -20.58 -11.15
CA ARG A 122 -6.19 -21.99 -10.83
C ARG A 122 -5.40 -22.13 -9.53
N GLU A 123 -4.36 -21.33 -9.37
CA GLU A 123 -3.56 -21.35 -8.14
C GLU A 123 -4.33 -20.79 -6.94
N PRO A 124 -4.95 -19.60 -7.00
CA PRO A 124 -5.74 -19.06 -5.88
C PRO A 124 -6.78 -20.03 -5.35
N TYR A 125 -7.55 -20.64 -6.27
CA TYR A 125 -8.58 -21.61 -5.92
C TYR A 125 -8.01 -22.81 -5.16
N ARG A 126 -6.92 -23.39 -5.67
CA ARG A 126 -6.26 -24.53 -5.02
C ARG A 126 -5.76 -24.17 -3.62
N LEU A 127 -5.27 -22.95 -3.42
CA LEU A 127 -4.76 -22.49 -2.12
C LEU A 127 -5.87 -22.32 -1.08
N LEU A 128 -7.02 -21.78 -1.49
CA LEU A 128 -8.20 -21.65 -0.63
C LEU A 128 -8.79 -23.02 -0.28
N ASP A 129 -9.00 -23.88 -1.28
CA ASP A 129 -9.52 -25.23 -1.13
C ASP A 129 -8.66 -26.07 -0.16
N MET A 130 -7.33 -26.10 -0.38
CA MET A 130 -6.41 -26.82 0.49
C MET A 130 -6.39 -26.30 1.94
N SER A 131 -6.83 -25.07 2.16
CA SER A 131 -6.85 -24.42 3.47
C SER A 131 -8.21 -24.51 4.16
N GLY A 132 -9.21 -25.12 3.51
CA GLY A 132 -10.57 -25.24 4.04
C GLY A 132 -11.35 -23.93 4.06
N GLU A 133 -11.00 -22.97 3.19
CA GLU A 133 -11.71 -21.70 3.06
C GLU A 133 -12.95 -21.88 2.16
N ASP A 134 -13.96 -22.60 2.66
CA ASP A 134 -15.13 -23.03 1.87
C ASP A 134 -15.92 -21.85 1.27
N GLY A 135 -16.11 -20.78 2.04
CA GLY A 135 -16.80 -19.56 1.58
C GLY A 135 -16.07 -18.88 0.41
N PRO A 136 -14.82 -18.43 0.62
CA PRO A 136 -13.97 -17.90 -0.45
C PRO A 136 -13.84 -18.80 -1.68
N THR A 137 -13.83 -20.13 -1.49
CA THR A 137 -13.80 -21.09 -2.61
C THR A 137 -15.11 -21.07 -3.39
N ALA A 138 -16.25 -21.05 -2.71
CA ALA A 138 -17.58 -20.96 -3.34
C ALA A 138 -17.79 -19.63 -4.09
N ASP A 139 -17.22 -18.53 -3.60
CA ASP A 139 -17.24 -17.24 -4.30
C ASP A 139 -16.48 -17.31 -5.62
N LEU A 140 -15.31 -17.97 -5.65
CA LEU A 140 -14.54 -18.17 -6.89
C LEU A 140 -15.28 -19.09 -7.87
N ASP A 141 -16.01 -20.08 -7.38
CA ASP A 141 -16.85 -20.92 -8.24
C ASP A 141 -18.03 -20.13 -8.82
N THR A 142 -18.70 -19.32 -8.00
CA THR A 142 -19.76 -18.40 -8.45
C THR A 142 -19.24 -17.45 -9.53
N PHE A 143 -18.04 -16.88 -9.34
CA PHE A 143 -17.40 -16.04 -10.35
C PHE A 143 -17.14 -16.79 -11.67
N ARG A 144 -16.66 -18.04 -11.60
CA ARG A 144 -16.40 -18.86 -12.81
C ARG A 144 -17.67 -19.23 -13.56
N GLU A 145 -18.79 -19.36 -12.87
CA GLU A 145 -20.10 -19.65 -13.46
C GLU A 145 -20.74 -18.43 -14.12
N ALA A 146 -20.29 -17.21 -13.79
CA ALA A 146 -20.79 -15.98 -14.39
C ALA A 146 -20.56 -15.94 -15.92
N PRO A 147 -21.40 -15.24 -16.70
CA PRO A 147 -21.18 -15.06 -18.13
C PRO A 147 -19.81 -14.46 -18.45
N ALA A 148 -19.18 -14.89 -19.55
CA ALA A 148 -17.83 -14.43 -19.92
C ALA A 148 -17.71 -12.90 -20.04
N GLY A 149 -18.77 -12.20 -20.47
CA GLY A 149 -18.79 -10.74 -20.53
C GLY A 149 -18.78 -10.07 -19.14
N GLU A 150 -19.45 -10.68 -18.16
CA GLU A 150 -19.47 -10.24 -16.77
C GLU A 150 -18.11 -10.50 -16.11
N GLN A 151 -17.53 -11.69 -16.29
CA GLN A 151 -16.17 -12.00 -15.84
C GLN A 151 -15.15 -11.00 -16.39
N ALA A 152 -15.25 -10.66 -17.68
CA ALA A 152 -14.34 -9.70 -18.31
C ALA A 152 -14.50 -8.29 -17.72
N ALA A 153 -15.72 -7.86 -17.40
CA ALA A 153 -15.98 -6.57 -16.78
C ALA A 153 -15.45 -6.51 -15.33
N ILE A 154 -15.70 -7.55 -14.53
CA ILE A 154 -15.17 -7.66 -13.15
C ILE A 154 -13.64 -7.61 -13.16
N TRP A 155 -12.98 -8.37 -14.03
CA TRP A 155 -11.53 -8.32 -14.18
C TRP A 155 -11.01 -6.95 -14.61
N ALA A 156 -11.73 -6.26 -15.50
CA ALA A 156 -11.36 -4.91 -15.93
C ALA A 156 -11.41 -3.93 -14.75
N VAL A 157 -12.45 -3.99 -13.92
CA VAL A 157 -12.56 -3.16 -12.71
C VAL A 157 -11.47 -3.51 -11.69
N ALA A 158 -11.20 -4.80 -11.47
CA ALA A 158 -10.13 -5.22 -10.57
C ALA A 158 -8.75 -4.70 -11.01
N ARG A 159 -8.41 -4.85 -12.31
CA ARG A 159 -7.16 -4.31 -12.86
C ARG A 159 -7.08 -2.80 -12.74
N GLN A 160 -8.18 -2.09 -13.02
CA GLN A 160 -8.21 -0.63 -12.92
C GLN A 160 -8.01 -0.15 -11.48
N ALA A 161 -8.66 -0.79 -10.50
CA ALA A 161 -8.52 -0.45 -9.08
C ALA A 161 -7.11 -0.71 -8.56
N MET A 162 -6.48 -1.81 -9.03
CA MET A 162 -5.17 -2.26 -8.56
C MET A 162 -4.00 -1.63 -9.31
N LEU A 163 -4.23 -1.01 -10.48
CA LEU A 163 -3.20 -0.38 -11.32
C LEU A 163 -2.24 0.55 -10.56
N PRO A 164 -2.67 1.37 -9.58
CA PRO A 164 -1.73 2.19 -8.81
C PRO A 164 -0.70 1.39 -8.01
N LEU A 165 -1.00 0.13 -7.64
CA LEU A 165 -0.05 -0.75 -6.96
C LEU A 165 1.07 -1.23 -7.87
N ASP A 166 0.88 -1.25 -9.20
CA ASP A 166 1.95 -1.55 -10.16
C ASP A 166 3.01 -0.43 -10.21
N TYR A 167 2.74 0.73 -9.60
CA TYR A 167 3.72 1.79 -9.49
C TYR A 167 4.86 1.36 -8.57
N GLY A 168 6.05 1.17 -9.15
CA GLY A 168 7.21 0.60 -8.45
C GLY A 168 7.51 1.13 -7.03
N PRO A 169 7.38 2.44 -6.73
CA PRO A 169 7.51 2.95 -5.35
C PRO A 169 6.49 2.37 -4.37
N ILE A 170 5.22 2.29 -4.77
CA ILE A 170 4.14 1.77 -3.93
C ILE A 170 4.38 0.29 -3.69
N LEU A 171 4.65 -0.47 -4.75
CA LEU A 171 4.94 -1.90 -4.62
C LEU A 171 6.16 -2.15 -3.73
N ALA A 172 7.24 -1.39 -3.91
CA ALA A 172 8.45 -1.50 -3.09
C ALA A 172 8.18 -1.19 -1.61
N ALA A 173 7.34 -0.19 -1.33
CA ALA A 173 6.93 0.17 0.03
C ALA A 173 6.02 -0.87 0.70
N LEU A 174 5.40 -1.78 -0.06
CA LEU A 174 4.51 -2.85 0.42
C LEU A 174 5.21 -4.20 0.63
N GLY A 175 6.54 -4.24 0.72
CA GLY A 175 7.24 -5.49 1.05
C GLY A 175 7.26 -6.55 -0.07
N ALA A 176 6.59 -6.31 -1.20
CA ALA A 176 6.56 -7.18 -2.37
C ALA A 176 7.97 -7.37 -2.94
N HIS A 177 8.38 -8.61 -3.25
CA HIS A 177 9.73 -8.93 -3.73
C HIS A 177 10.03 -8.20 -5.06
N ALA A 178 10.64 -7.01 -4.99
CA ALA A 178 11.19 -6.33 -6.14
C ALA A 178 12.69 -6.66 -6.25
N GLY A 179 13.10 -7.04 -7.46
CA GLY A 179 14.45 -7.53 -7.77
C GLY A 179 15.57 -6.56 -7.37
N ALA A 180 16.67 -7.15 -6.92
CA ALA A 180 17.83 -6.50 -6.32
C ALA A 180 18.28 -5.21 -7.04
N GLY A 181 18.20 -4.08 -6.34
CA GLY A 181 18.93 -2.87 -6.75
C GLY A 181 18.56 -1.56 -6.05
N SER A 182 17.45 -1.46 -5.30
CA SER A 182 17.03 -0.17 -4.72
C SER A 182 17.33 -0.05 -3.20
N THR A 183 17.60 1.17 -2.73
CA THR A 183 17.81 1.46 -1.30
C THR A 183 16.58 1.13 -0.44
N ILE A 184 15.38 1.15 -1.03
CA ILE A 184 14.13 0.79 -0.34
C ILE A 184 14.07 -0.72 -0.08
N GLU A 185 14.56 -1.57 -0.99
CA GLU A 185 14.54 -3.04 -0.81
C GLU A 185 15.37 -3.51 0.40
N GLN A 186 16.37 -2.72 0.83
CA GLN A 186 17.20 -3.01 1.99
C GLN A 186 16.51 -2.66 3.33
N LEU A 187 15.37 -1.97 3.30
CA LEU A 187 14.63 -1.61 4.49
C LEU A 187 13.94 -2.85 5.11
N PRO A 188 13.79 -2.89 6.44
CA PRO A 188 13.08 -3.97 7.10
C PRO A 188 11.63 -4.03 6.62
N VAL A 189 11.13 -5.24 6.39
CA VAL A 189 9.70 -5.49 6.16
C VAL A 189 9.03 -5.67 7.52
N LEU A 190 8.06 -4.84 7.84
CA LEU A 190 7.28 -4.92 9.07
C LEU A 190 5.87 -5.39 8.74
N GLY A 191 5.46 -6.47 9.40
CA GLY A 191 4.06 -6.86 9.48
C GLY A 191 3.38 -6.35 10.76
N ALA A 192 2.08 -6.62 10.90
CA ALA A 192 1.26 -6.16 12.03
C ALA A 192 1.90 -6.47 13.40
N GLY A 193 2.38 -7.70 13.61
CA GLY A 193 3.04 -8.09 14.86
C GLY A 193 4.37 -7.37 15.12
N ALA A 194 5.11 -7.00 14.08
CA ALA A 194 6.37 -6.28 14.21
C ALA A 194 6.14 -4.80 14.59
N LEU A 195 5.01 -4.21 14.20
CA LEU A 195 4.63 -2.84 14.60
C LEU A 195 4.55 -2.70 16.12
N ALA A 196 4.02 -3.70 16.82
CA ALA A 196 3.84 -3.68 18.28
C ALA A 196 5.15 -3.53 19.09
N ALA A 197 6.31 -3.78 18.47
CA ALA A 197 7.61 -3.54 19.09
C ALA A 197 8.00 -2.04 19.15
N HIS A 198 7.24 -1.18 18.48
CA HIS A 198 7.50 0.25 18.36
C HIS A 198 6.49 1.08 19.18
N ARG A 199 6.84 2.34 19.45
CA ARG A 199 6.02 3.25 20.26
C ARG A 199 5.21 4.24 19.43
N GLU A 200 5.72 4.58 18.24
CA GLU A 200 5.13 5.61 17.39
C GLU A 200 5.40 5.33 15.92
N ILE A 201 4.48 5.80 15.07
CA ILE A 201 4.57 5.74 13.63
C ILE A 201 4.14 7.07 13.00
N PHE A 202 4.84 7.45 11.94
CA PHE A 202 4.60 8.62 11.13
C PHE A 202 4.21 8.17 9.73
N VAL A 203 3.00 8.53 9.33
CA VAL A 203 2.46 8.21 8.01
C VAL A 203 2.40 9.48 7.21
N VAL A 204 3.04 9.48 6.05
CA VAL A 204 3.19 10.69 5.23
C VAL A 204 2.13 10.73 4.14
N GLU A 205 1.43 11.85 4.05
CA GLU A 205 0.39 12.12 3.07
C GLU A 205 0.87 13.12 2.02
N VAL A 206 0.74 12.74 0.75
CA VAL A 206 1.09 13.58 -0.39
C VAL A 206 -0.21 13.85 -1.18
N PRO A 207 -0.73 15.09 -1.16
CA PRO A 207 -1.96 15.40 -1.89
C PRO A 207 -1.68 15.45 -3.40
N GLY A 208 -2.71 15.14 -4.22
CA GLY A 208 -2.68 15.42 -5.66
C GLY A 208 -1.83 14.47 -6.52
N THR A 209 -1.35 13.36 -5.98
CA THR A 209 -0.67 12.31 -6.76
C THR A 209 -1.69 11.46 -7.55
N ARG A 210 -1.24 10.80 -8.62
CA ARG A 210 -2.07 9.86 -9.39
C ARG A 210 -2.48 8.63 -8.56
N SER A 211 -1.69 8.31 -7.54
CA SER A 211 -1.91 7.22 -6.60
C SER A 211 -2.68 7.64 -5.34
N ALA A 212 -3.07 8.91 -5.21
CA ALA A 212 -3.55 9.48 -3.94
C ALA A 212 -4.69 8.67 -3.31
N GLY A 213 -5.60 8.12 -4.13
CA GLY A 213 -6.68 7.26 -3.67
C GLY A 213 -6.17 5.98 -3.03
N VAL A 214 -5.50 5.12 -3.80
CA VAL A 214 -4.97 3.84 -3.31
C VAL A 214 -3.96 4.06 -2.19
N ALA A 215 -3.10 5.07 -2.29
CA ALA A 215 -2.18 5.44 -1.22
C ALA A 215 -2.92 5.85 0.06
N ALA A 216 -4.05 6.54 -0.02
CA ALA A 216 -4.88 6.86 1.13
C ALA A 216 -5.51 5.61 1.75
N ALA A 217 -5.99 4.67 0.94
CA ALA A 217 -6.50 3.38 1.40
C ALA A 217 -5.42 2.61 2.17
N LEU A 218 -4.23 2.46 1.58
CA LEU A 218 -3.09 1.83 2.26
C LEU A 218 -2.72 2.56 3.56
N ARG A 219 -2.67 3.90 3.55
CA ARG A 219 -2.40 4.66 4.79
C ARG A 219 -3.44 4.38 5.88
N ALA A 220 -4.72 4.33 5.53
CA ALA A 220 -5.79 4.04 6.48
C ALA A 220 -5.60 2.66 7.12
N GLU A 221 -5.26 1.68 6.29
CA GLU A 221 -4.98 0.30 6.70
C GLU A 221 -3.76 0.19 7.63
N LEU A 222 -2.67 0.91 7.34
CA LEU A 222 -1.50 0.96 8.23
C LEU A 222 -1.83 1.65 9.56
N LEU A 223 -2.62 2.72 9.53
CA LEU A 223 -3.05 3.45 10.72
C LEU A 223 -3.95 2.58 11.60
N LEU A 224 -4.82 1.76 11.01
CA LEU A 224 -5.62 0.79 11.73
C LEU A 224 -4.73 -0.25 12.42
N ALA A 225 -3.82 -0.88 11.68
CA ALA A 225 -2.88 -1.86 12.23
C ALA A 225 -2.02 -1.26 13.36
N ALA A 226 -1.56 -0.01 13.21
CA ALA A 226 -0.82 0.71 14.24
C ALA A 226 -1.68 1.01 15.48
N HIS A 227 -2.96 1.35 15.28
CA HIS A 227 -3.90 1.58 16.38
C HIS A 227 -4.15 0.30 17.18
N GLU A 228 -4.39 -0.82 16.51
CA GLU A 228 -4.58 -2.14 17.13
C GLU A 228 -3.33 -2.61 17.89
N ALA A 229 -2.15 -2.29 17.38
CA ALA A 229 -0.87 -2.55 18.04
C ALA A 229 -0.54 -1.54 19.17
N GLY A 230 -1.37 -0.53 19.41
CA GLY A 230 -1.21 0.44 20.51
C GLY A 230 -0.16 1.53 20.28
N LEU A 231 0.19 1.83 19.03
CA LEU A 231 1.18 2.85 18.68
C LEU A 231 0.57 4.26 18.71
N SER A 232 1.39 5.25 19.03
CA SER A 232 1.05 6.65 18.74
C SER A 232 1.16 6.90 17.23
N THR A 233 0.05 7.26 16.59
CA THR A 233 0.01 7.53 15.14
C THR A 233 0.07 9.02 14.84
N HIS A 234 0.91 9.41 13.89
CA HIS A 234 1.04 10.79 13.44
C HIS A 234 0.94 10.88 11.91
N VAL A 235 0.01 11.70 11.40
CA VAL A 235 -0.10 11.97 9.96
C VAL A 235 0.66 13.25 9.61
N VAL A 236 1.50 13.17 8.58
CA VAL A 236 2.38 14.26 8.14
C VAL A 236 1.99 14.68 6.73
N ASN A 237 1.43 15.88 6.61
CA ASN A 237 1.02 16.44 5.32
C ASN A 237 2.18 17.13 4.61
N ILE A 238 2.50 16.70 3.38
CA ILE A 238 3.46 17.40 2.52
C ILE A 238 2.72 18.50 1.72
N GLY A 239 3.19 19.74 1.81
CA GLY A 239 2.62 20.88 1.07
C GLY A 239 3.10 20.95 -0.38
N THR A 240 2.43 21.74 -1.22
CA THR A 240 2.92 22.09 -2.56
C THR A 240 4.16 22.97 -2.48
N GLU A 241 5.16 22.70 -3.33
CA GLU A 241 6.28 23.61 -3.55
C GLU A 241 5.73 24.95 -4.04
N ARG A 242 5.91 26.01 -3.23
CA ARG A 242 5.82 27.36 -3.76
C ARG A 242 7.11 27.62 -4.52
N ARG A 243 7.05 27.66 -5.85
CA ARG A 243 8.10 28.28 -6.65
C ARG A 243 8.23 29.73 -6.19
N SER A 244 9.29 30.03 -5.46
CA SER A 244 9.68 31.41 -5.17
C SER A 244 9.91 32.12 -6.50
N ALA A 245 9.21 33.23 -6.71
CA ALA A 245 9.43 34.16 -7.81
C ALA A 245 10.75 34.93 -7.63
#